data_AF-A0AA88RBX4-F1
#
_entry.id   AF-A0AA88RBX4-F1
#
_cell.length_a   1.000
_cell.length_b   1.000
_cell.length_c   1.000
_cell.angle_alpha   90.00
_cell.angle_beta   90.00
_cell.angle_gamma   90.00
#
_symmetry.space_group_name_H-M   'P 1'
#
loop_
_entity.id
_entity.type
_entity.pdbx_description
1 polymer ?
#
loop_
_entity_poly.entity_id
_entity_poly.type
_entity_poly.pdbx_seq_one_letter_code
_entity_poly.pdbx_strand_id
1 'polypeptide(L)'
;MFAGDKNLKRWVKESLPDTMTEVMDANLLGQESEHYSAKLECVSSIMVLALECSAESPDQRINMNDVLEKLKKIRVKLEPTMTSYTI
;
A
#
# COMPACT_ATOMS: atom_id res chain seq x y z
N MET A 1 -6.24 -20.28 7.55
CA MET A 1 -5.74 -19.78 8.85
C MET A 1 -4.22 -19.80 8.80
N PHE A 2 -3.53 -18.74 9.24
CA PHE A 2 -2.06 -18.75 9.30
C PHE A 2 -1.58 -19.77 10.34
N ALA A 3 -0.50 -20.48 10.04
CA ALA A 3 0.05 -21.53 10.90
C ALA A 3 1.36 -21.08 11.58
N GLY A 4 1.58 -21.56 12.80
CA GLY A 4 2.77 -21.22 13.60
C GLY A 4 2.85 -19.73 13.92
N ASP A 5 4.06 -19.17 13.84
CA ASP A 5 4.34 -17.74 14.13
C ASP A 5 4.06 -16.81 12.94
N LYS A 6 3.38 -17.28 11.90
CA LYS A 6 2.96 -16.44 10.77
C LYS A 6 1.63 -15.76 11.08
N ASN A 7 1.54 -14.49 10.74
CA ASN A 7 0.30 -13.72 10.75
C ASN A 7 0.26 -12.85 9.48
N LEU A 8 -0.90 -12.24 9.19
CA LEU A 8 -1.09 -11.43 7.99
C LEU A 8 -0.03 -10.32 7.86
N LYS A 9 0.29 -9.63 8.95
CA LYS A 9 1.29 -8.55 8.98
C LYS A 9 2.67 -9.05 8.57
N ARG A 10 3.09 -10.21 9.08
CA ARG A 10 4.36 -10.84 8.72
C ARG A 10 4.38 -11.25 7.25
N TRP A 11 3.28 -11.82 6.75
CA TRP A 11 3.14 -12.19 5.34
C TRP A 11 3.27 -10.98 4.41
N VAL A 12 2.55 -9.89 4.70
CA VAL A 12 2.67 -8.62 3.96
C VAL A 12 4.09 -8.07 3.99
N LYS A 13 4.75 -8.11 5.16
CA LYS A 13 6.14 -7.62 5.31
C LYS A 13 7.14 -8.46 4.52
N GLU A 14 7.00 -9.78 4.51
CA GLU A 14 7.86 -10.71 3.77
C GLU A 14 7.66 -10.59 2.25
N SER A 15 6.48 -10.17 1.80
CA SER A 15 6.17 -10.04 0.37
C SER A 15 6.56 -8.70 -0.27
N LEU A 16 6.99 -7.72 0.52
CA LEU A 16 7.35 -6.39 0.01
C LEU A 16 8.81 -6.32 -0.50
N PRO A 17 9.06 -5.65 -1.63
CA PRO A 17 8.09 -5.20 -2.65
C PRO A 17 7.78 -6.28 -3.71
N ASP A 18 8.60 -7.34 -3.77
CA ASP A 18 8.76 -8.16 -4.97
C ASP A 18 7.63 -9.18 -5.22
N THR A 19 6.95 -9.65 -4.17
CA THR A 19 5.91 -10.70 -4.27
C THR A 19 4.54 -10.23 -3.76
N MET A 20 4.29 -8.92 -3.82
CA MET A 20 3.05 -8.32 -3.34
C MET A 20 1.80 -8.88 -4.07
N THR A 21 1.95 -9.31 -5.32
CA THR A 21 0.88 -9.94 -6.11
C THR A 21 0.34 -11.24 -5.51
N GLU A 22 1.11 -11.93 -4.66
CA GLU A 22 0.68 -13.15 -3.97
C GLU A 22 -0.21 -12.87 -2.75
N VAL A 23 -0.14 -11.66 -2.21
CA VAL A 23 -0.88 -11.24 -1.00
C VAL A 23 -2.12 -10.43 -1.36
N MET A 24 -2.10 -9.78 -2.52
CA MET A 24 -3.19 -8.92 -2.99
C MET A 24 -4.39 -9.71 -3.47
N ASP A 25 -5.58 -9.14 -3.28
CA ASP A 25 -6.81 -9.65 -3.89
C ASP A 25 -6.69 -9.60 -5.42
N ALA A 26 -7.02 -10.71 -6.09
CA ALA A 26 -6.91 -10.82 -7.54
C ALA A 26 -7.78 -9.80 -8.30
N ASN A 27 -8.89 -9.37 -7.69
CA ASN A 27 -9.79 -8.37 -8.26
C ASN A 27 -9.25 -6.93 -8.14
N LEU A 28 -8.25 -6.69 -7.27
CA LEU A 28 -7.72 -5.35 -7.01
C LEU A 28 -6.82 -4.85 -8.15
N LEU A 29 -6.05 -5.74 -8.78
CA LEU A 29 -5.19 -5.38 -9.91
C LEU A 29 -5.89 -5.55 -11.25
N GLY A 30 -6.78 -6.53 -11.38
CA GLY A 30 -7.38 -6.94 -12.65
C GLY A 30 -6.31 -7.47 -13.62
N GLN A 31 -6.46 -8.71 -14.11
CA GLN A 31 -5.43 -9.36 -14.93
C GLN A 31 -5.06 -8.61 -16.24
N GLU A 32 -5.90 -7.67 -16.70
CA GLU A 32 -5.71 -6.93 -17.96
C GLU A 32 -5.87 -5.40 -17.79
N SER A 33 -5.68 -4.87 -16.58
CA SER A 33 -5.96 -3.46 -16.37
C SER A 33 -4.86 -2.53 -16.89
N GLU A 34 -5.26 -1.45 -17.56
CA GLU A 34 -4.39 -0.32 -17.83
C GLU A 34 -3.72 0.11 -16.51
N HIS A 35 -2.42 0.40 -16.58
CA HIS A 35 -1.60 0.85 -15.44
C HIS A 35 -1.35 -0.19 -14.33
N TYR A 36 -1.33 -1.49 -14.64
CA TYR A 36 -1.01 -2.56 -13.68
C TYR A 36 0.20 -2.25 -12.78
N SER A 37 1.32 -1.80 -13.35
CA SER A 37 2.53 -1.46 -12.60
C SER A 37 2.30 -0.31 -11.61
N ALA A 38 1.63 0.77 -12.03
CA ALA A 38 1.32 1.90 -11.15
C ALA A 38 0.35 1.52 -10.03
N LYS A 39 -0.63 0.65 -10.31
CA LYS A 39 -1.54 0.10 -9.29
C LYS A 39 -0.77 -0.77 -8.29
N LEU A 40 0.12 -1.64 -8.77
CA LEU A 40 0.95 -2.48 -7.93
C LEU A 40 1.88 -1.64 -7.03
N GLU A 41 2.53 -0.61 -7.58
CA GLU A 41 3.35 0.33 -6.81
C GLU A 41 2.53 1.10 -5.76
N CYS A 42 1.31 1.52 -6.13
CA CYS A 42 0.44 2.19 -5.19
C CYS A 42 0.04 1.27 -4.05
N VAL A 43 -0.45 0.06 -4.35
CA VAL A 43 -0.86 -0.87 -3.29
C VAL A 43 0.34 -1.26 -2.43
N SER A 44 1.51 -1.47 -3.02
CA SER A 44 2.75 -1.68 -2.25
C SER A 44 3.03 -0.52 -1.29
N SER A 45 2.87 0.72 -1.74
CA SER A 45 3.03 1.91 -0.89
C SER A 45 2.00 1.99 0.23
N ILE A 46 0.74 1.60 -0.05
CA ILE A 46 -0.33 1.51 0.96
C ILE A 46 -0.01 0.44 1.99
N MET A 47 0.49 -0.73 1.56
CA MET A 47 0.84 -1.83 2.46
C MET A 47 2.01 -1.47 3.36
N VAL A 48 3.02 -0.75 2.85
CA VAL A 48 4.10 -0.18 3.69
C VAL A 48 3.51 0.74 4.77
N LEU A 49 2.62 1.65 4.41
CA LEU A 49 1.97 2.53 5.38
C LEU A 49 1.10 1.76 6.38
N ALA A 50 0.39 0.73 5.93
CA ALA A 50 -0.41 -0.13 6.80
C ALA A 50 0.46 -0.88 7.83
N LEU A 51 1.68 -1.29 7.46
CA LEU A 51 2.64 -1.89 8.40
C LEU A 51 3.10 -0.88 9.46
N GLU A 52 3.32 0.38 9.09
CA GLU A 52 3.67 1.46 10.03
C GLU A 52 2.50 1.77 10.98
N CYS A 53 1.27 1.82 10.47
CA CYS A 53 0.06 2.03 11.28
C CYS A 53 -0.20 0.87 12.25
N SER A 54 0.18 -0.35 11.87
CA SER A 54 -0.08 -1.57 12.63
C SER A 54 1.11 -2.02 13.48
N ALA A 55 2.08 -1.15 13.77
CA ALA A 55 3.18 -1.48 14.68
C ALA A 55 2.65 -2.00 16.04
N GLU A 56 3.31 -3.01 16.62
CA GLU A 56 2.82 -3.66 17.85
C GLU A 56 2.84 -2.66 19.01
N SER A 57 3.99 -2.00 19.19
CA SER A 57 4.16 -0.95 20.20
C SER A 57 3.41 0.32 19.78
N PRO A 58 2.59 0.91 20.66
CA PRO A 58 1.95 2.20 20.42
C PRO A 58 2.94 3.30 20.03
N ASP A 59 4.11 3.34 20.67
CA ASP A 59 5.13 4.38 20.43
C ASP A 59 5.81 4.25 19.05
N GLN A 60 5.72 3.09 18.42
CA GLN A 60 6.24 2.84 17.07
C GLN A 60 5.20 3.08 15.98
N ARG A 61 3.92 3.26 16.34
CA ARG A 61 2.88 3.56 15.35
C ARG A 61 3.05 4.98 14.86
N ILE A 62 3.01 5.13 13.55
CA ILE A 62 3.01 6.44 12.91
C ILE A 62 1.79 7.27 13.36
N ASN A 63 1.96 8.58 13.52
CA ASN A 63 0.86 9.45 13.92
C ASN A 63 -0.10 9.74 12.75
N MET A 64 -1.34 10.12 13.05
CA MET A 64 -2.37 10.30 12.03
C MET A 64 -2.11 11.45 11.04
N ASN A 65 -1.35 12.48 11.44
CA ASN A 65 -0.99 13.57 10.52
C ASN A 65 -0.02 13.06 9.45
N ASP A 66 1.01 12.30 9.87
CA ASP A 66 1.98 11.72 8.95
C ASP A 66 1.31 10.68 8.03
N VAL A 67 0.35 9.89 8.55
CA VAL A 67 -0.48 8.98 7.73
C VAL A 67 -1.21 9.75 6.63
N LEU A 68 -1.86 10.86 6.99
CA LEU A 68 -2.58 11.70 6.03
C LEU A 68 -1.63 12.26 4.96
N GLU A 69 -0.44 12.73 5.34
CA GLU A 69 0.56 13.22 4.39
C GLU A 69 1.04 12.13 3.44
N LYS A 70 1.32 10.92 3.96
CA LYS A 70 1.74 9.78 3.14
C LYS A 70 0.63 9.33 2.19
N LEU A 71 -0.62 9.27 2.64
CA LEU A 71 -1.77 8.96 1.77
C LEU A 71 -1.95 10.00 0.65
N LYS A 72 -1.79 11.29 0.96
CA LYS A 72 -1.82 12.36 -0.08
C LYS A 72 -0.74 12.13 -1.13
N LYS A 73 0.49 11.79 -0.72
CA LYS A 73 1.60 11.48 -1.62
C LYS A 73 1.33 10.24 -2.49
N ILE A 74 0.74 9.19 -1.90
CA ILE A 74 0.36 7.97 -2.63
C ILE A 74 -0.72 8.28 -3.68
N ARG A 75 -1.75 9.05 -3.33
CA ARG A 75 -2.83 9.43 -4.26
C ARG A 75 -2.31 10.19 -5.49
N VAL A 76 -1.37 11.12 -5.30
CA VAL A 76 -0.77 11.87 -6.42
C VAL A 76 -0.03 10.97 -7.42
N LYS A 77 0.52 9.83 -6.97
CA LYS A 77 1.16 8.85 -7.87
C LYS A 77 0.16 8.05 -8.71
N LEU A 78 -1.05 7.85 -8.22
CA LEU A 78 -2.12 7.12 -8.92
C LEU A 78 -2.85 7.97 -9.95
N GLU A 79 -3.08 9.23 -9.60
CA GLU A 79 -3.73 10.20 -10.46
C GLU A 79 -2.75 11.33 -10.73
N PRO A 80 -1.86 11.18 -11.75
CA PRO A 80 -1.23 12.34 -12.35
C PRO A 80 -2.33 13.08 -13.10
N THR A 81 -3.26 13.70 -12.38
CA THR A 81 -4.09 14.74 -12.98
C THR A 81 -3.10 15.76 -13.47
N MET A 82 -3.03 15.88 -14.79
CA MET A 82 -2.59 17.09 -15.46
C MET A 82 -3.09 18.25 -14.62
N THR A 83 -2.17 19.05 -14.09
CA THR A 83 -2.43 20.44 -13.74
C THR A 83 -2.83 21.17 -15.03
N SER A 84 -4.01 20.87 -15.56
CA SER A 84 -4.68 21.72 -16.52
C SER A 84 -5.21 22.88 -15.71
N TYR A 85 -4.62 24.05 -15.95
CA TYR A 85 -5.20 25.35 -15.69
C TYR A 85 -6.73 25.33 -15.84
N THR A 86 -7.45 25.72 -14.80
CA THR A 86 -8.81 26.32 -14.81
C THR A 86 -9.01 26.82 -13.38
N ILE A 87 -9.14 28.11 -13.05
CA ILE A 87 -9.52 29.33 -13.78
C ILE A 87 -8.44 30.39 -13.57
#